data_AF-A0A538RLW0-F1
#
_entry.id   AF-A0A538RLW0-F1
#
_cell.length_a   1.000
_cell.length_b   1.000
_cell.length_c   1.000
_cell.angle_alpha   90.00
_cell.angle_beta   90.00
_cell.angle_gamma   90.00
#
_symmetry.space_group_name_H-M   'P 1'
#
loop_
_entity.id
_entity.type
_entity.pdbx_description
1 polymer ?
#
loop_
_entity_poly.entity_id
_entity_poly.type
_entity_poly.pdbx_seq_one_letter_code
_entity_poly.pdbx_strand_id
1 'polypeptide(L)'
;MNVRSQSTQYDIVGALEGQDIDFRSDLGRYFICECKDWSKPADFTTLAKLARVLESAKCKFGLLFSKLGITGKAHTTAATRELLKVFQDRGVVIIVVSAEDIGKIASGDNFVTMLRNKYEEVRLDLPK
;
A
#
# COMPACT_ATOMS: atom_id res chain seq x y z
N MET A 1 13.86 13.05 -4.43
CA MET A 1 14.47 11.74 -4.73
C MET A 1 14.24 11.44 -6.21
N ASN A 2 15.26 11.03 -6.97
CA ASN A 2 15.08 10.59 -8.36
C ASN A 2 15.03 9.06 -8.37
N VAL A 3 13.85 8.47 -8.63
CA VAL A 3 13.67 7.02 -8.67
C VAL A 3 13.21 6.60 -10.07
N ARG A 4 13.75 5.49 -10.58
CA ARG A 4 13.29 4.86 -11.82
C ARG A 4 12.15 3.90 -11.50
N SER A 5 10.99 4.15 -12.10
CA SER A 5 9.83 3.26 -12.03
C SER A 5 10.01 2.02 -12.90
N GLN A 6 9.29 0.94 -12.60
CA GLN A 6 9.15 -0.20 -13.52
C GLN A 6 8.09 0.06 -14.61
N SER A 7 7.31 1.13 -14.46
CA SER A 7 6.31 1.57 -15.43
C SER A 7 6.96 2.00 -16.75
N THR A 8 6.38 1.58 -17.87
CA THR A 8 6.75 2.08 -19.20
C THR A 8 6.11 3.43 -19.54
N GLN A 9 5.31 3.99 -18.63
CA GLN A 9 4.56 5.24 -18.88
C GLN A 9 5.35 6.51 -18.55
N TYR A 10 6.37 6.43 -17.69
CA TYR A 10 7.16 7.59 -17.27
C TYR A 10 8.57 7.18 -16.82
N ASP A 11 9.57 8.00 -17.17
CA ASP A 11 11.00 7.69 -16.94
C ASP A 11 11.55 8.24 -15.61
N ILE A 12 10.98 9.34 -15.10
CA ILE A 12 11.45 10.04 -13.90
C ILE A 12 10.25 10.43 -13.05
N VAL A 13 10.32 10.10 -11.76
CA VAL A 13 9.42 10.64 -10.73
C VAL A 13 10.19 11.63 -9.88
N GLY A 14 9.66 12.84 -9.74
CA GLY A 14 10.09 13.84 -8.76
C GLY A 14 8.98 14.09 -7.74
N ALA A 15 9.34 14.11 -6.45
CA ALA A 15 8.46 14.51 -5.36
C ALA A 15 8.94 15.85 -4.78
N LEU A 16 8.01 16.79 -4.57
CA LEU A 16 8.26 18.01 -3.83
C LEU A 16 8.03 17.73 -2.35
N GLU A 17 8.98 18.13 -1.52
CA GLU A 17 8.88 18.02 -0.06
C GLU A 17 9.01 19.41 0.57
N GLY A 18 8.26 19.65 1.64
CA GLY A 18 8.29 20.90 2.38
C GLY A 18 7.38 20.85 3.59
N GLN A 19 7.49 21.82 4.51
CA GLN A 19 6.59 21.87 5.67
C GLN A 19 5.11 21.97 5.28
N ASP A 20 4.83 22.65 4.16
CA ASP A 20 3.48 22.81 3.62
C ASP A 20 3.06 21.69 2.65
N ILE A 21 3.97 20.76 2.32
CA ILE A 21 3.74 19.67 1.36
C ILE A 21 4.01 18.34 2.06
N ASP A 22 2.92 17.72 2.53
CA ASP A 22 2.97 16.48 3.29
C ASP A 22 2.27 15.36 2.53
N PHE A 23 2.97 14.25 2.28
CA PHE A 23 2.42 13.06 1.61
C PHE A 23 1.11 12.54 2.24
N ARG A 24 0.85 12.82 3.53
CA ARG A 24 -0.41 12.44 4.20
C ARG A 24 -1.63 13.05 3.49
N SER A 25 -1.49 14.17 2.77
CA SER A 25 -2.57 14.71 1.94
C SER A 25 -2.95 13.77 0.79
N ASP A 26 -2.02 12.96 0.29
CA ASP A 26 -2.28 12.00 -0.79
C ASP A 26 -3.10 10.79 -0.34
N LEU A 27 -3.08 10.48 0.97
CA LEU A 27 -3.91 9.44 1.57
C LEU A 27 -5.40 9.85 1.63
N GLY A 28 -5.65 11.16 1.58
CA GLY A 28 -6.97 11.74 1.82
C GLY A 28 -7.31 11.86 3.32
N ARG A 29 -8.52 12.35 3.61
CA ARG A 29 -8.95 12.66 4.98
C ARG A 29 -9.30 11.42 5.82
N TYR A 30 -9.77 10.37 5.15
CA TYR A 30 -10.24 9.15 5.79
C TYR A 30 -9.60 7.94 5.13
N PHE A 31 -9.27 6.95 5.95
CA PHE A 31 -8.83 5.65 5.51
C PHE A 31 -9.54 4.58 6.32
N ILE A 32 -9.68 3.39 5.73
CA ILE A 32 -10.30 2.24 6.39
C ILE A 32 -9.23 1.17 6.54
N CYS A 33 -9.19 0.54 7.71
CA CYS A 33 -8.35 -0.62 7.95
C CYS A 33 -9.19 -1.87 8.10
N GLU A 34 -8.73 -2.97 7.49
CA GLU A 34 -9.22 -4.33 7.78
C GLU A 34 -8.08 -5.10 8.45
N CYS A 35 -8.40 -5.86 9.51
CA CYS A 35 -7.47 -6.80 10.13
C CYS A 35 -7.99 -8.21 9.93
N LYS A 36 -7.19 -9.05 9.26
CA LYS A 36 -7.53 -10.46 9.11
C LYS A 36 -7.08 -11.25 10.34
N ASP A 37 -7.68 -12.42 10.53
CA ASP A 37 -7.20 -13.39 11.52
C ASP A 37 -5.71 -13.70 11.26
N TRP A 38 -4.90 -13.49 12.29
CA TRP A 38 -3.44 -13.64 12.28
C TRP A 38 -2.96 -15.07 12.00
N SER A 39 -3.85 -16.07 12.08
CA SER A 39 -3.54 -17.46 11.76
C SER A 39 -3.51 -17.76 10.26
N LYS A 40 -4.10 -16.88 9.41
CA LYS A 40 -4.24 -17.12 7.97
C LYS A 40 -3.79 -15.91 7.16
N PRO A 41 -3.03 -16.09 6.07
CA PRO A 41 -2.74 -15.00 5.15
C PRO A 41 -4.03 -14.39 4.57
N ALA A 42 -3.95 -13.11 4.18
CA ALA A 42 -5.01 -12.48 3.41
C ALA A 42 -5.04 -13.06 2.00
N ASP A 43 -6.22 -13.38 1.51
CA ASP A 43 -6.43 -13.81 0.14
C ASP A 43 -6.91 -12.65 -0.73
N PHE A 44 -7.01 -12.90 -2.04
CA PHE A 44 -7.55 -11.94 -2.99
C PHE A 44 -8.97 -11.48 -2.63
N THR A 45 -9.80 -12.38 -2.09
CA THR A 45 -11.17 -12.07 -1.68
C THR A 45 -11.19 -10.99 -0.58
N THR A 46 -10.27 -11.06 0.37
CA THR A 46 -10.12 -10.05 1.44
C THR A 46 -9.75 -8.69 0.85
N LEU A 47 -8.78 -8.67 -0.08
CA LEU A 47 -8.37 -7.43 -0.77
C LEU A 47 -9.52 -6.81 -1.57
N ALA A 48 -10.22 -7.61 -2.38
CA ALA A 48 -11.35 -7.16 -3.19
C ALA A 48 -12.51 -6.64 -2.34
N LYS A 49 -12.79 -7.29 -1.20
CA LYS A 49 -13.78 -6.82 -0.22
C LYS A 49 -13.39 -5.45 0.34
N LEU A 50 -12.14 -5.28 0.79
CA LEU A 50 -11.65 -4.00 1.31
C LEU A 50 -11.71 -2.89 0.24
N ALA A 51 -11.28 -3.19 -1.00
CA ALA A 51 -11.36 -2.25 -2.11
C ALA A 51 -12.80 -1.76 -2.34
N ARG A 52 -13.79 -2.66 -2.31
CA ARG A 52 -15.22 -2.30 -2.43
C ARG A 52 -15.72 -1.43 -1.28
N VAL A 53 -15.26 -1.69 -0.05
CA VAL A 53 -15.61 -0.87 1.12
C VAL A 53 -15.02 0.53 0.99
N LEU A 54 -13.76 0.65 0.59
CA LEU A 54 -13.07 1.92 0.36
C LEU A 54 -13.77 2.74 -0.73
N GLU A 55 -14.14 2.11 -1.83
CA GLU A 55 -14.89 2.72 -2.93
C GLU A 55 -16.26 3.24 -2.46
N SER A 56 -17.01 2.43 -1.71
CA SER A 56 -18.31 2.81 -1.16
C SER A 56 -18.21 4.00 -0.19
N ALA A 57 -17.11 4.05 0.57
CA ALA A 57 -16.81 5.14 1.51
C ALA A 57 -16.08 6.33 0.86
N LYS A 58 -15.82 6.30 -0.46
CA LYS A 58 -15.05 7.31 -1.20
C LYS A 58 -13.67 7.60 -0.59
N CYS A 59 -13.04 6.58 -0.01
CA CYS A 59 -11.70 6.64 0.56
C CYS A 59 -10.65 6.31 -0.51
N LYS A 60 -9.55 7.08 -0.55
CA LYS A 60 -8.44 6.87 -1.50
C LYS A 60 -7.37 5.91 -0.99
N PHE A 61 -7.43 5.59 0.30
CA PHE A 61 -6.40 4.85 0.99
C PHE A 61 -6.99 3.86 2.00
N GLY A 62 -6.38 2.68 2.11
CA GLY A 62 -6.72 1.70 3.13
C GLY A 62 -5.55 0.85 3.59
N LEU A 63 -5.71 0.25 4.77
CA LEU A 63 -4.73 -0.64 5.39
C LEU A 63 -5.29 -2.06 5.50
N LEU A 64 -4.47 -3.05 5.18
CA LEU A 64 -4.78 -4.44 5.39
C LEU A 64 -3.73 -5.06 6.31
N PHE A 65 -4.11 -5.36 7.54
CA PHE A 65 -3.25 -6.06 8.49
C PHE A 65 -3.34 -7.57 8.25
N SER A 66 -2.21 -8.20 7.94
CA SER A 66 -2.12 -9.65 7.69
C SER A 66 -0.75 -10.19 8.08
N LYS A 67 -0.70 -11.09 9.07
CA LYS A 67 0.54 -11.65 9.64
C LYS A 67 1.54 -12.11 8.57
N LEU A 68 1.04 -12.82 7.55
CA LEU A 68 1.82 -13.46 6.50
C LEU A 68 1.71 -12.73 5.14
N GLY A 69 1.22 -11.48 5.13
CA GLY A 69 0.99 -10.73 3.89
C GLY A 69 -0.22 -11.25 3.09
N ILE A 70 -0.19 -11.06 1.77
CA ILE A 70 -1.23 -11.58 0.85
C ILE A 70 -0.73 -12.88 0.21
N THR A 71 -1.51 -13.96 0.30
CA THR A 71 -1.23 -15.21 -0.41
C THR A 71 -1.66 -15.21 -1.87
N GLY A 72 -0.75 -15.66 -2.74
CA GLY A 72 -0.97 -15.98 -4.15
C GLY A 72 0.34 -16.45 -4.79
N LYS A 73 0.48 -17.78 -4.98
CA LYS A 73 1.57 -18.52 -5.67
C LYS A 73 2.98 -17.88 -5.65
N ALA A 74 3.73 -18.18 -4.58
CA ALA A 74 5.20 -18.21 -4.48
C ALA A 74 6.04 -16.96 -4.80
N HIS A 75 5.49 -15.83 -5.26
CA HIS A 75 6.31 -14.64 -5.51
C HIS A 75 5.62 -13.34 -5.09
N THR A 76 6.35 -12.52 -4.34
CA THR A 76 6.03 -11.14 -3.93
C THR A 76 5.48 -10.28 -5.06
N THR A 77 5.87 -10.56 -6.31
CA THR A 77 5.43 -9.87 -7.52
C THR A 77 3.94 -10.03 -7.84
N ALA A 78 3.32 -11.19 -7.58
CA ALA A 78 1.90 -11.40 -7.93
C ALA A 78 0.97 -10.57 -7.03
N ALA A 79 1.26 -10.54 -5.72
CA ALA A 79 0.51 -9.74 -4.76
C ALA A 79 0.68 -8.23 -5.02
N THR A 80 1.90 -7.76 -5.29
CA THR A 80 2.15 -6.35 -5.63
C THR A 80 1.41 -5.94 -6.90
N ARG A 81 1.41 -6.79 -7.94
CA ARG A 81 0.65 -6.51 -9.18
C ARG A 81 -0.85 -6.38 -8.93
N GLU A 82 -1.40 -7.14 -8.00
CA GLU A 82 -2.82 -7.05 -7.70
C GLU A 82 -3.18 -5.75 -6.97
N LEU A 83 -2.34 -5.31 -6.03
CA LEU A 83 -2.47 -3.99 -5.41
C LEU A 83 -2.36 -2.86 -6.46
N LEU A 84 -1.42 -2.99 -7.40
CA LEU A 84 -1.25 -2.05 -8.50
C LEU A 84 -2.50 -1.99 -9.40
N LYS A 85 -3.10 -3.14 -9.75
CA LYS A 85 -4.36 -3.16 -10.52
C LYS A 85 -5.50 -2.48 -9.78
N VAL A 86 -5.64 -2.72 -8.47
CA VAL A 86 -6.66 -2.04 -7.66
C VAL A 86 -6.48 -0.52 -7.72
N PHE A 87 -5.23 -0.05 -7.66
CA PHE A 87 -4.93 1.37 -7.84
C PHE A 87 -5.26 1.86 -9.25
N GLN A 88 -4.85 1.15 -10.30
CA GLN A 88 -5.11 1.54 -11.69
C GLN A 88 -6.61 1.57 -12.04
N ASP A 89 -7.37 0.57 -11.59
CA ASP A 89 -8.79 0.42 -11.91
C ASP A 89 -9.68 1.33 -11.07
N ARG A 90 -9.32 1.58 -9.80
CA ARG A 90 -10.21 2.25 -8.83
C ARG A 90 -9.65 3.54 -8.24
N GLY A 91 -8.39 3.85 -8.46
CA GLY A 91 -7.70 5.00 -7.86
C GLY A 91 -7.51 4.88 -6.34
N VAL A 92 -7.56 3.66 -5.80
CA VAL A 92 -7.42 3.39 -4.36
C VAL A 92 -6.12 2.64 -4.08
N VAL A 93 -5.32 3.15 -3.14
CA VAL A 93 -4.10 2.48 -2.68
C VAL A 93 -4.40 1.68 -1.42
N ILE A 94 -4.06 0.38 -1.43
CA ILE A 94 -4.15 -0.48 -0.25
C ILE A 94 -2.74 -0.89 0.16
N ILE A 95 -2.35 -0.61 1.39
CA ILE A 95 -1.07 -1.04 1.96
C ILE A 95 -1.29 -2.24 2.87
N VAL A 96 -0.46 -3.27 2.68
CA VAL A 96 -0.44 -4.45 3.54
C VAL A 96 0.60 -4.26 4.64
N VAL A 97 0.15 -4.39 5.89
CA VAL A 97 1.01 -4.37 7.07
C VAL A 97 1.13 -5.79 7.61
N SER A 98 2.34 -6.33 7.54
CA SER A 98 2.69 -7.69 7.96
C SER A 98 3.20 -7.73 9.41
N ALA A 99 3.37 -8.94 9.95
CA ALA A 99 4.00 -9.09 11.26
C ALA A 99 5.47 -8.65 11.27
N GLU A 100 6.18 -8.80 10.15
CA GLU A 100 7.55 -8.29 10.00
C GLU A 100 7.57 -6.76 10.11
N ASP A 101 6.64 -6.08 9.44
CA ASP A 101 6.52 -4.62 9.52
C ASP A 101 6.23 -4.16 10.96
N ILE A 102 5.35 -4.89 11.67
CA ILE A 102 5.02 -4.61 13.06
C ILE A 102 6.24 -4.84 13.97
N GLY A 103 7.03 -5.88 13.72
CA GLY A 103 8.29 -6.11 14.42
C GLY A 103 9.27 -4.95 14.24
N LYS A 104 9.42 -4.44 13.01
CA LYS A 104 10.26 -3.27 12.69
C LYS A 104 9.80 -2.01 13.42
N ILE A 105 8.50 -1.73 13.42
CA ILE A 105 7.92 -0.59 14.16
C ILE A 105 8.18 -0.75 15.66
N ALA A 106 7.99 -1.96 16.20
CA ALA A 106 8.23 -2.24 17.61
C ALA A 106 9.72 -2.08 18.01
N SER A 107 10.65 -2.26 17.07
CA SER A 107 12.08 -1.98 17.28
C SER A 107 12.49 -0.51 17.11
N GLY A 108 11.55 0.39 16.78
CA GLY A 108 11.78 1.83 16.70
C GLY A 108 11.63 2.44 15.31
N ASP A 109 11.28 1.67 14.28
CA ASP A 109 11.06 2.22 12.95
C ASP A 109 9.82 3.13 12.92
N ASN A 110 9.91 4.21 12.16
CA ASN A 110 8.82 5.17 12.04
C ASN A 110 7.70 4.63 11.15
N PHE A 111 6.51 4.43 11.74
CA PHE A 111 5.35 3.92 11.03
C PHE A 111 4.94 4.80 9.84
N VAL A 112 4.99 6.12 9.99
CA VAL A 112 4.61 7.08 8.94
C VAL A 112 5.57 7.00 7.76
N THR A 113 6.86 6.87 8.00
CA THR A 113 7.87 6.66 6.95
C THR A 113 7.64 5.32 6.23
N MET A 114 7.35 4.24 6.96
CA MET A 114 7.04 2.95 6.34
C MET A 114 5.78 3.02 5.47
N LEU A 115 4.73 3.72 5.93
CA LEU A 115 3.54 3.97 5.14
C LEU A 115 3.83 4.76 3.88
N ARG A 116 4.64 5.83 3.97
CA ARG A 116 5.05 6.62 2.79
C ARG A 116 5.73 5.75 1.75
N ASN A 117 6.75 5.00 2.15
CA ASN A 117 7.52 4.15 1.24
C ASN A 117 6.62 3.13 0.54
N LYS A 118 5.78 2.41 1.31
CA LYS A 118 4.85 1.44 0.74
C LYS A 118 3.77 2.07 -0.15
N TYR A 119 3.34 3.29 0.18
CA TYR A 119 2.40 4.03 -0.64
C TYR A 119 2.98 4.37 -2.00
N GLU A 120 4.21 4.90 -2.01
CA GLU A 120 4.94 5.26 -3.22
C GLU A 120 5.28 4.03 -4.07
N GLU A 121 5.69 2.92 -3.45
CA GLU A 121 5.91 1.64 -4.14
C GLU A 121 4.70 1.22 -4.98
N VAL A 122 3.50 1.27 -4.40
CA VAL A 122 2.27 0.86 -5.10
C VAL A 122 1.82 1.92 -6.11
N ARG A 123 1.82 3.20 -5.72
CA ARG A 123 1.28 4.29 -6.55
C ARG A 123 2.15 4.58 -7.76
N LEU A 124 3.47 4.49 -7.61
CA LEU A 124 4.47 4.86 -8.61
C LEU A 124 5.15 3.64 -9.24
N ASP A 125 4.67 2.43 -8.92
CA ASP A 125 5.20 1.16 -9.41
C ASP A 125 6.74 1.08 -9.26
N LEU A 126 7.23 1.39 -8.05
CA LEU A 126 8.66 1.42 -7.75
C LEU A 126 9.16 0.03 -7.34
N PRO A 127 10.41 -0.34 -7.70
CA PRO A 127 11.03 -1.55 -7.18
C PRO A 127 11.20 -1.49 -5.65
N LYS A 128 11.02 -2.64 -4.98
CA LYS A 128 11.37 -2.84 -3.56
C LYS A 128 12.86 -2.97 -3.36
#